data_AF-A0A1Z8ZSI3-F1
#
_entry.id   AF-A0A1Z8ZSI3-F1
#
_cell.length_a   1.000
_cell.length_b   1.000
_cell.length_c   1.000
_cell.angle_alpha   90.00
_cell.angle_beta   90.00
_cell.angle_gamma   90.00
#
_symmetry.space_group_name_H-M   'P 1'
#
loop_
_entity.id
_entity.type
_entity.pdbx_description
1 polymer ?
#
loop_
_entity_poly.entity_id
_entity_poly.type
_entity_poly.pdbx_seq_one_letter_code
_entity_poly.pdbx_strand_id
1 'polypeptide(L)'
;MGCQERLFSAKSLVFSHISRSSPPAMFDFWDQLGVFIFAVSGALAGRAKGMDYFGMFVVGLITGTGGGTLRSVLIGDTPPTLLQSPNYLLIAIAATVFAFVGAPLWNRIKRVISIFDAFGLGLFTCLGIRVAQNHDMAWWALIVLGVISGTFGGVLRDLLRMEVPLIFRREIYATAAIIGGFILLGLDELGVASPAAIAIATLSIATIRILAIRYSLNHSKS
;
A
#
# COMPACT_ATOMS: atom_id res chain seq x y z
N MET A 1 -28.94 -1.36 30.06
CA MET A 1 -27.64 -1.85 29.51
C MET A 1 -27.78 -3.04 28.54
N GLY A 2 -28.75 -3.96 28.68
CA GLY A 2 -28.83 -5.18 27.83
C GLY A 2 -29.54 -5.12 26.46
N CYS A 3 -29.90 -3.95 25.92
CA CYS A 3 -30.52 -3.80 24.59
C CYS A 3 -29.49 -3.42 23.50
N GLN A 4 -28.43 -2.71 23.88
CA GLN A 4 -27.39 -2.22 22.96
C GLN A 4 -26.37 -3.30 22.58
N GLU A 5 -26.04 -4.21 23.52
CA GLU A 5 -25.19 -5.38 23.25
C GLU A 5 -25.84 -6.40 22.31
N ARG A 6 -27.18 -6.54 22.36
CA ARG A 6 -27.90 -7.46 21.48
C ARG A 6 -27.99 -6.98 20.03
N LEU A 7 -28.01 -5.67 19.80
CA LEU A 7 -27.92 -5.09 18.44
C LEU A 7 -26.52 -5.26 17.83
N PHE A 8 -25.47 -5.19 18.65
CA PHE A 8 -24.09 -5.46 18.23
C PHE A 8 -23.88 -6.96 17.91
N SER A 9 -24.45 -7.85 18.72
CA SER A 9 -24.43 -9.30 18.50
C SER A 9 -25.25 -9.73 17.28
N ALA A 10 -26.39 -9.09 17.01
CA ALA A 10 -27.21 -9.38 15.82
C ALA A 10 -26.54 -8.91 14.50
N LYS A 11 -25.82 -7.78 14.51
CA LYS A 11 -24.97 -7.36 13.37
C LYS A 11 -23.82 -8.34 13.12
N SER A 12 -23.19 -8.84 14.19
CA SER A 12 -22.13 -9.85 14.14
C SER A 12 -22.60 -11.18 13.52
N LEU A 13 -23.81 -11.65 13.86
CA LEU A 13 -24.33 -12.91 13.33
C LEU A 13 -24.68 -12.86 11.83
N VAL A 14 -25.24 -11.74 11.33
CA VAL A 14 -25.50 -11.58 9.90
C VAL A 14 -24.21 -11.46 9.09
N PHE A 15 -23.15 -10.86 9.67
CA PHE A 15 -21.83 -10.75 9.03
C PHE A 15 -21.04 -12.08 9.01
N SER A 16 -21.29 -12.96 9.98
CA SER A 16 -20.59 -14.25 10.09
C SER A 16 -20.85 -15.21 8.92
N HIS A 17 -21.95 -15.03 8.17
CA HIS A 17 -22.29 -15.87 7.01
C HIS A 17 -21.70 -15.37 5.67
N ILE A 18 -20.99 -14.24 5.65
CA ILE A 18 -20.33 -13.68 4.45
C ILE A 18 -18.80 -13.96 4.47
N SER A 19 -18.31 -14.83 5.36
CA SER A 19 -16.87 -15.04 5.60
C SER A 19 -16.29 -16.36 5.09
N ARG A 20 -16.72 -16.87 3.92
CA ARG A 20 -16.10 -18.04 3.25
C ARG A 20 -16.06 -18.00 1.71
N SER A 21 -16.16 -16.83 1.10
CA SER A 21 -15.84 -16.66 -0.31
C SER A 21 -14.57 -15.82 -0.41
N SER A 22 -13.65 -16.21 -1.28
CA SER A 22 -12.61 -15.36 -1.89
C SER A 22 -12.99 -13.87 -1.82
N PRO A 23 -12.06 -12.97 -1.46
CA PRO A 23 -12.44 -11.58 -1.27
C PRO A 23 -13.14 -11.08 -2.54
N PRO A 24 -14.19 -10.24 -2.42
CA PRO A 24 -14.96 -9.80 -3.56
C PRO A 24 -13.99 -9.29 -4.63
N ALA A 25 -14.16 -9.64 -5.90
CA ALA A 25 -13.22 -9.36 -7.01
C ALA A 25 -12.63 -7.92 -7.03
N MET A 26 -13.35 -6.98 -6.42
CA MET A 26 -12.90 -5.63 -6.10
C MET A 26 -11.60 -5.56 -5.27
N PHE A 27 -11.46 -6.35 -4.20
CA PHE A 27 -10.26 -6.34 -3.35
C PHE A 27 -9.04 -6.82 -4.13
N ASP A 28 -9.19 -7.92 -4.89
CA ASP A 28 -8.14 -8.46 -5.75
C ASP A 28 -7.67 -7.43 -6.79
N PHE A 29 -8.60 -6.68 -7.37
CA PHE A 29 -8.28 -5.61 -8.30
C PHE A 29 -7.42 -4.52 -7.65
N TRP A 30 -7.81 -4.01 -6.48
CA TRP A 30 -7.06 -2.96 -5.78
C TRP A 30 -5.69 -3.46 -5.28
N ASP A 31 -5.61 -4.70 -4.83
CA ASP A 31 -4.35 -5.33 -4.39
C ASP A 31 -3.39 -5.48 -5.59
N GLN A 32 -3.85 -6.03 -6.71
CA GLN A 32 -3.04 -6.14 -7.93
C GLN A 32 -2.61 -4.78 -8.49
N LEU A 33 -3.50 -3.77 -8.45
CA LEU A 33 -3.17 -2.40 -8.82
C LEU A 33 -2.10 -1.79 -7.90
N GLY A 34 -2.23 -2.02 -6.58
CA GLY A 34 -1.24 -1.62 -5.59
C GLY A 34 0.12 -2.26 -5.85
N VAL A 35 0.15 -3.58 -6.08
CA VAL A 35 1.37 -4.31 -6.43
C VAL A 35 1.99 -3.75 -7.70
N PHE A 36 1.21 -3.49 -8.75
CA PHE A 36 1.70 -2.89 -9.98
C PHE A 36 2.36 -1.52 -9.73
N ILE A 37 1.68 -0.63 -9.02
CA ILE A 37 2.15 0.73 -8.70
C ILE A 37 3.47 0.69 -7.91
N PHE A 38 3.54 -0.14 -6.86
CA PHE A 38 4.77 -0.29 -6.09
C PHE A 38 5.88 -1.01 -6.85
N ALA A 39 5.54 -2.00 -7.69
CA ALA A 39 6.52 -2.66 -8.53
C ALA A 39 7.13 -1.70 -9.55
N VAL A 40 6.35 -0.78 -10.13
CA VAL A 40 6.87 0.29 -10.99
C VAL A 40 7.82 1.20 -10.20
N SER A 41 7.43 1.60 -8.97
CA SER A 41 8.30 2.40 -8.09
C SER A 41 9.62 1.68 -7.79
N GLY A 42 9.57 0.39 -7.45
CA GLY A 42 10.73 -0.44 -7.18
C GLY A 42 11.63 -0.64 -8.39
N ALA A 43 11.07 -1.01 -9.53
CA ALA A 43 11.81 -1.21 -10.78
C ALA A 43 12.50 0.07 -11.24
N LEU A 44 11.84 1.23 -11.13
CA LEU A 44 12.46 2.53 -11.43
C LEU A 44 13.59 2.86 -10.45
N ALA A 45 13.42 2.51 -9.18
CA ALA A 45 14.44 2.73 -8.16
C ALA A 45 15.67 1.83 -8.39
N GLY A 46 15.48 0.59 -8.84
CA GLY A 46 16.55 -0.30 -9.29
C GLY A 46 17.27 0.25 -10.51
N ARG A 47 16.52 0.72 -11.52
CA ARG A 47 17.10 1.38 -12.71
C ARG A 47 17.93 2.60 -12.34
N ALA A 48 17.42 3.45 -11.44
CA ALA A 48 18.13 4.63 -10.96
C ALA A 48 19.44 4.29 -10.22
N LYS A 49 19.60 3.04 -9.78
CA LYS A 49 20.82 2.50 -9.16
C LYS A 49 21.72 1.76 -10.16
N GLY A 50 21.37 1.72 -11.45
CA GLY A 50 22.15 1.05 -12.50
C GLY A 50 22.01 -0.48 -12.51
N MET A 51 20.95 -1.03 -11.92
CA MET A 51 20.68 -2.47 -11.96
C MET A 51 20.21 -2.91 -13.35
N ASP A 52 20.46 -4.16 -13.70
CA ASP A 52 20.02 -4.80 -14.94
C ASP A 52 18.51 -5.13 -14.91
N TYR A 53 17.98 -5.70 -16.00
CA TYR A 53 16.56 -6.05 -16.10
C TYR A 53 16.11 -6.98 -14.99
N PHE A 54 16.95 -7.96 -14.64
CA PHE A 54 16.66 -8.91 -13.59
C PHE A 54 16.63 -8.24 -12.22
N GLY A 55 17.62 -7.39 -11.92
CA GLY A 55 17.65 -6.58 -10.70
C GLY A 55 16.45 -5.63 -10.59
N MET A 56 16.06 -4.96 -11.68
CA MET A 56 14.84 -4.14 -11.70
C MET A 56 13.59 -4.96 -11.37
N PHE A 57 13.47 -6.16 -11.96
CA PHE A 57 12.36 -7.08 -11.70
C PHE A 57 12.31 -7.54 -10.25
N VAL A 58 13.45 -7.97 -9.68
CA VAL A 58 13.51 -8.44 -8.28
C VAL A 58 13.16 -7.31 -7.31
N VAL A 59 13.73 -6.12 -7.50
CA VAL A 59 13.39 -4.96 -6.65
C VAL A 59 11.92 -4.59 -6.80
N GLY A 60 11.38 -4.59 -8.02
CA GLY A 60 9.96 -4.34 -8.28
C GLY A 60 9.06 -5.35 -7.58
N LEU A 61 9.33 -6.64 -7.74
CA LEU A 61 8.56 -7.72 -7.13
C LEU A 61 8.55 -7.62 -5.60
N ILE A 62 9.72 -7.44 -4.98
CA ILE A 62 9.84 -7.32 -3.52
C ILE A 62 9.16 -6.04 -3.02
N THR A 63 9.28 -4.93 -3.74
CA THR A 63 8.62 -3.66 -3.36
C THR A 63 7.09 -3.80 -3.43
N GLY A 64 6.58 -4.40 -4.51
CA GLY A 64 5.15 -4.59 -4.74
C GLY A 64 4.49 -5.53 -3.74
N THR A 65 5.16 -6.64 -3.41
CA THR A 65 4.54 -7.72 -2.63
C THR A 65 5.00 -7.79 -1.18
N GLY A 66 6.10 -7.15 -0.82
CA GLY A 66 6.71 -7.27 0.51
C GLY A 66 5.83 -6.73 1.64
N GLY A 67 5.09 -5.63 1.41
CA GLY A 67 4.15 -5.09 2.39
C GLY A 67 2.97 -6.04 2.65
N GLY A 68 2.33 -6.54 1.58
CA GLY A 68 1.25 -7.52 1.67
C GLY A 68 1.70 -8.85 2.27
N THR A 69 2.93 -9.29 1.95
CA THR A 69 3.52 -10.50 2.51
C THR A 69 3.75 -10.37 4.02
N LEU A 70 4.35 -9.27 4.48
CA LEU A 70 4.54 -9.03 5.90
C LEU A 70 3.18 -8.95 6.63
N ARG A 71 2.20 -8.25 6.05
CA ARG A 71 0.83 -8.19 6.58
C ARG A 71 0.25 -9.60 6.78
N SER A 72 0.27 -10.42 5.74
CA SER A 72 -0.24 -11.79 5.76
C SER A 72 0.43 -12.63 6.85
N VAL A 73 1.75 -12.52 7.01
CA VAL A 73 2.48 -13.22 8.08
C VAL A 73 2.09 -12.72 9.47
N LEU A 74 1.94 -11.41 9.67
CA LEU A 74 1.60 -10.82 10.97
C LEU A 74 0.21 -11.23 11.45
N ILE A 75 -0.75 -11.43 10.53
CA ILE A 75 -2.12 -11.84 10.87
C ILE A 75 -2.31 -13.37 10.82
N GLY A 76 -1.28 -14.13 10.47
CA GLY A 76 -1.37 -15.59 10.33
C GLY A 76 -2.10 -16.07 9.07
N ASP A 77 -2.27 -15.21 8.06
CA ASP A 77 -2.84 -15.54 6.76
C ASP A 77 -1.77 -16.13 5.84
N THR A 78 -1.52 -17.43 5.98
CA THR A 78 -0.50 -18.15 5.22
C THR A 78 -1.10 -19.26 4.36
N PRO A 79 -0.64 -19.46 3.11
CA PRO A 79 0.51 -18.80 2.46
C PRO A 79 0.21 -17.36 1.98
N PRO A 80 1.20 -16.45 1.91
CA PRO A 80 1.01 -15.08 1.41
C PRO A 80 0.45 -15.02 -0.02
N THR A 81 -0.28 -13.95 -0.36
CA THR A 81 -0.94 -13.77 -1.67
C THR A 81 -0.01 -13.94 -2.87
N LEU A 82 1.24 -13.50 -2.76
CA LEU A 82 2.29 -13.71 -3.77
C LEU A 82 2.45 -15.18 -4.17
N LEU A 83 2.34 -16.11 -3.22
CA LEU A 83 2.51 -17.55 -3.44
C LEU A 83 1.21 -18.24 -3.87
N GLN A 84 0.06 -17.57 -3.73
CA GLN A 84 -1.24 -18.12 -4.08
C GLN A 84 -1.55 -17.98 -5.58
N SER A 85 -1.00 -16.97 -6.26
CA SER A 85 -1.29 -16.71 -7.68
C SER A 85 -0.06 -16.27 -8.48
N PRO A 86 0.17 -16.84 -9.68
CA PRO A 86 1.25 -16.41 -10.57
C PRO A 86 1.04 -14.99 -11.11
N ASN A 87 -0.17 -14.43 -10.98
CA ASN A 87 -0.51 -13.09 -11.48
C ASN A 87 0.41 -12.02 -10.90
N TYR A 88 0.83 -12.14 -9.64
CA TYR A 88 1.72 -11.18 -9.01
C TYR A 88 3.11 -11.13 -9.66
N LEU A 89 3.62 -12.27 -10.14
CA LEU A 89 4.86 -12.32 -10.92
C LEU A 89 4.68 -11.65 -12.28
N LEU A 90 3.57 -11.94 -12.98
CA LEU A 90 3.26 -11.32 -14.27
C LEU A 90 3.11 -9.80 -14.15
N ILE A 91 2.48 -9.32 -13.08
CA ILE A 91 2.34 -7.89 -12.76
C ILE A 91 3.72 -7.26 -12.53
N ALA A 92 4.61 -7.91 -11.78
CA ALA A 92 5.96 -7.40 -11.57
C ALA A 92 6.79 -7.35 -12.86
N ILE A 93 6.63 -8.34 -13.76
CA ILE A 93 7.24 -8.33 -15.10
C ILE A 93 6.69 -7.15 -15.90
N ALA A 94 5.37 -6.99 -15.97
CA ALA A 94 4.72 -5.90 -16.69
C ALA A 94 5.16 -4.52 -16.15
N ALA A 95 5.23 -4.37 -14.83
CA ALA A 95 5.73 -3.16 -14.17
C ALA A 95 7.19 -2.86 -14.52
N THR A 96 8.03 -3.90 -14.64
CA THR A 96 9.45 -3.77 -15.01
C THR A 96 9.61 -3.31 -16.46
N VAL A 97 8.85 -3.91 -17.37
CA VAL A 97 8.80 -3.50 -18.78
C VAL A 97 8.32 -2.05 -18.89
N PHE A 98 7.25 -1.70 -18.18
CA PHE A 98 6.71 -0.35 -18.14
C PHE A 98 7.75 0.66 -17.61
N ALA A 99 8.41 0.34 -16.50
CA ALA A 99 9.48 1.16 -15.93
C ALA A 99 10.65 1.34 -16.91
N PHE A 100 11.01 0.30 -17.66
CA PHE A 100 12.10 0.34 -18.62
C PHE A 100 11.76 1.23 -19.83
N VAL A 101 10.57 1.05 -20.42
CA VAL A 101 10.12 1.80 -21.61
C VAL A 101 9.80 3.25 -21.27
N GLY A 102 9.23 3.52 -20.09
CA GLY A 102 8.87 4.87 -19.65
C GLY A 102 10.07 5.71 -19.16
N ALA A 103 11.17 5.08 -18.75
CA ALA A 103 12.30 5.79 -18.13
C ALA A 103 12.98 6.86 -19.02
N PRO A 104 13.18 6.68 -20.34
CA PRO A 104 13.74 7.72 -21.20
C PRO A 104 12.88 9.00 -21.26
N LEU A 105 11.57 8.90 -21.04
CA LEU A 105 10.65 10.03 -21.06
C LEU A 105 10.69 10.85 -19.75
N TRP A 106 11.31 10.34 -18.69
CA TRP A 106 11.23 10.93 -17.36
C TRP A 106 12.51 11.66 -16.95
N ASN A 107 12.57 12.96 -17.32
CA ASN A 107 13.65 13.89 -16.94
C ASN A 107 13.92 13.97 -15.41
N ARG A 108 13.02 13.46 -14.55
CA ARG A 108 13.17 13.44 -13.08
C ARG A 108 12.74 12.10 -12.48
N ILE A 109 13.47 11.03 -12.78
CA ILE A 109 13.16 9.66 -12.31
C ILE A 109 12.92 9.56 -10.79
N LYS A 110 13.70 10.27 -9.96
CA LYS A 110 13.52 10.30 -8.50
C LYS A 110 12.12 10.80 -8.09
N ARG A 111 11.60 11.81 -8.78
CA ARG A 111 10.25 12.35 -8.51
C ARG A 111 9.18 11.36 -8.91
N VAL A 112 9.36 10.68 -10.05
CA VAL A 112 8.42 9.67 -10.54
C VAL A 112 8.34 8.49 -9.57
N ILE A 113 9.49 7.98 -9.11
CA ILE A 113 9.56 6.94 -8.07
C ILE A 113 8.76 7.34 -6.83
N SER A 114 8.94 8.57 -6.35
CA SER A 114 8.24 9.07 -5.16
C SER A 114 6.74 9.30 -5.36
N ILE A 115 6.29 9.59 -6.58
CA ILE A 115 4.85 9.71 -6.89
C ILE A 115 4.20 8.32 -6.87
N PHE A 116 4.77 7.33 -7.58
CA PHE A 116 4.26 5.96 -7.54
C PHE A 116 4.30 5.39 -6.12
N ASP A 117 5.36 5.68 -5.36
CA ASP A 117 5.47 5.33 -3.94
C ASP A 117 4.33 5.91 -3.10
N ALA A 118 3.95 7.17 -3.33
CA ALA A 118 2.86 7.82 -2.60
C ALA A 118 1.50 7.18 -2.87
N PHE A 119 1.22 6.78 -4.13
CA PHE A 119 0.00 6.06 -4.48
C PHE A 119 0.00 4.63 -3.91
N GLY A 120 1.11 3.90 -4.02
CA GLY A 120 1.26 2.56 -3.45
C GLY A 120 1.10 2.56 -1.93
N LEU A 121 1.71 3.53 -1.24
CA LEU A 121 1.54 3.76 0.20
C LEU A 121 0.06 3.93 0.55
N GLY A 122 -0.67 4.76 -0.21
CA GLY A 122 -2.08 5.01 0.02
C GLY A 122 -2.92 3.74 -0.11
N LEU A 123 -2.77 3.02 -1.23
CA LEU A 123 -3.53 1.80 -1.51
C LEU A 123 -3.26 0.72 -0.47
N PHE A 124 -2.00 0.40 -0.20
CA PHE A 124 -1.66 -0.67 0.74
C PHE A 124 -1.98 -0.31 2.19
N THR A 125 -1.96 0.97 2.56
CA THR A 125 -2.48 1.40 3.87
C THR A 125 -3.96 1.10 3.99
N CYS A 126 -4.75 1.48 2.98
CA CYS A 126 -6.19 1.23 2.97
C CYS A 126 -6.52 -0.27 2.94
N LEU A 127 -5.83 -1.04 2.10
CA LEU A 127 -6.02 -2.49 2.03
C LEU A 127 -5.58 -3.20 3.31
N GLY A 128 -4.50 -2.75 3.95
CA GLY A 128 -4.08 -3.27 5.25
C GLY A 128 -5.11 -3.03 6.35
N ILE A 129 -5.72 -1.83 6.37
CA ILE A 129 -6.83 -1.51 7.29
C ILE A 129 -8.04 -2.42 7.01
N ARG A 130 -8.41 -2.58 5.73
CA ARG A 130 -9.58 -3.40 5.36
C ARG A 130 -9.37 -4.87 5.73
N VAL A 131 -8.16 -5.40 5.54
CA VAL A 131 -7.80 -6.74 6.02
C VAL A 131 -7.91 -6.81 7.55
N ALA A 132 -7.33 -5.86 8.28
CA ALA A 132 -7.44 -5.85 9.75
C ALA A 132 -8.90 -5.77 10.24
N GLN A 133 -9.76 -5.02 9.56
CA GLN A 133 -11.20 -4.94 9.84
C GLN A 133 -11.89 -6.29 9.65
N ASN A 134 -11.55 -7.02 8.58
CA ASN A 134 -12.09 -8.36 8.33
C ASN A 134 -11.65 -9.40 9.38
N HIS A 135 -10.60 -9.11 10.15
CA HIS A 135 -10.14 -9.92 11.28
C HIS A 135 -10.66 -9.40 12.63
N ASP A 136 -11.67 -8.53 12.64
CA ASP A 136 -12.30 -7.96 13.84
C ASP A 136 -11.30 -7.34 14.84
N MET A 137 -10.21 -6.77 14.31
CA MET A 137 -9.17 -6.17 15.14
C MET A 137 -9.60 -4.81 15.73
N ALA A 138 -9.02 -4.47 16.88
CA ALA A 138 -9.25 -3.17 17.52
C ALA A 138 -8.76 -1.99 16.65
N TRP A 139 -9.38 -0.82 16.82
CA TRP A 139 -9.13 0.39 16.01
C TRP A 139 -7.64 0.76 15.88
N TRP A 140 -6.85 0.62 16.94
CA TRP A 140 -5.41 0.94 16.93
C TRP A 140 -4.63 -0.06 16.08
N ALA A 141 -5.02 -1.34 16.09
CA ALA A 141 -4.39 -2.39 15.31
C ALA A 141 -4.68 -2.23 13.81
N LEU A 142 -5.87 -1.70 13.45
CA LEU A 142 -6.21 -1.36 12.06
C LEU A 142 -5.18 -0.38 11.47
N ILE A 143 -4.93 0.72 12.19
CA ILE A 143 -3.99 1.76 11.76
C ILE A 143 -2.57 1.20 11.69
N VAL A 144 -2.13 0.45 12.70
CA VAL A 144 -0.79 -0.14 12.73
C VAL A 144 -0.59 -1.10 11.55
N LEU A 145 -1.52 -2.04 11.31
CA LEU A 145 -1.39 -2.99 10.22
C LEU A 145 -1.45 -2.30 8.86
N GLY A 146 -2.31 -1.28 8.71
CA GLY A 146 -2.35 -0.41 7.53
C GLY A 146 -1.00 0.24 7.24
N VAL A 147 -0.46 0.96 8.23
CA VAL A 147 0.81 1.67 8.08
C VAL A 147 1.96 0.70 7.77
N ILE A 148 2.02 -0.46 8.42
CA ILE A 148 3.01 -1.50 8.12
C ILE A 148 2.87 -1.97 6.67
N SER A 149 1.64 -2.31 6.25
CA SER A 149 1.36 -2.79 4.89
C SER A 149 1.79 -1.76 3.83
N GLY A 150 1.47 -0.49 4.07
CA GLY A 150 1.79 0.60 3.15
C GLY A 150 3.27 0.97 3.12
N THR A 151 3.97 0.93 4.25
CA THR A 151 5.35 1.43 4.34
C THR A 151 6.40 0.38 4.00
N PHE A 152 6.14 -0.89 4.33
CA PHE A 152 7.18 -1.91 4.33
C PHE A 152 7.69 -2.26 2.92
N GLY A 153 6.83 -2.18 1.90
CA GLY A 153 7.27 -2.31 0.50
C GLY A 153 8.34 -1.28 0.13
N GLY A 154 8.12 -0.01 0.48
CA GLY A 154 9.09 1.07 0.29
C GLY A 154 10.36 0.89 1.13
N VAL A 155 10.25 0.35 2.35
CA VAL A 155 11.41 0.02 3.19
C VAL A 155 12.29 -1.04 2.52
N LEU A 156 11.72 -2.15 2.07
CA LEU A 156 12.47 -3.21 1.39
C LEU A 156 13.15 -2.70 0.13
N ARG A 157 12.45 -1.88 -0.67
CA ARG A 157 13.03 -1.22 -1.85
C ARG A 157 14.31 -0.44 -1.52
N ASP A 158 14.25 0.35 -0.46
CA ASP A 158 15.35 1.24 -0.10
C ASP A 158 16.52 0.44 0.49
N LEU A 159 16.24 -0.61 1.27
CA LEU A 159 17.25 -1.55 1.79
C LEU A 159 17.99 -2.28 0.66
N LEU A 160 17.28 -2.79 -0.36
CA LEU A 160 17.90 -3.43 -1.53
C LEU A 160 18.81 -2.49 -2.31
N ARG A 161 18.60 -1.17 -2.20
CA ARG A 161 19.42 -0.13 -2.82
C ARG A 161 20.55 0.37 -1.91
N MET A 162 20.69 -0.21 -0.71
CA MET A 162 21.60 0.22 0.35
C MET A 162 21.41 1.71 0.71
N GLU A 163 20.16 2.18 0.71
CA GLU A 163 19.79 3.54 1.09
C GLU A 163 18.96 3.51 2.37
N VAL A 164 19.17 4.49 3.26
CA VAL A 164 18.33 4.62 4.47
C VAL A 164 16.87 4.86 4.03
N PRO A 165 15.91 4.02 4.46
CA PRO A 165 14.51 4.09 4.04
C PRO A 165 13.84 5.45 4.23
N LEU A 166 12.92 5.79 3.31
CA LEU A 166 12.18 7.06 3.34
C LEU A 166 11.43 7.30 4.66
N ILE A 167 10.94 6.23 5.30
CA ILE A 167 10.25 6.32 6.59
C ILE A 167 11.13 6.91 7.70
N PHE A 168 12.44 6.64 7.67
CA PHE A 168 13.39 7.17 8.67
C PHE A 168 13.96 8.54 8.29
N ARG A 169 13.86 8.93 7.03
CA ARG A 169 14.36 10.23 6.55
C ARG A 169 13.30 11.33 6.55
N ARG A 170 12.01 10.97 6.49
CA ARG A 170 10.90 11.90 6.26
C ARG A 170 9.75 11.60 7.21
N GLU A 171 9.59 12.44 8.23
CA GLU A 171 8.50 12.35 9.22
C GLU A 171 7.11 12.32 8.58
N ILE A 172 6.95 12.99 7.43
CA ILE A 172 5.67 13.07 6.70
C ILE A 172 5.27 11.73 6.04
N TYR A 173 6.17 10.73 5.96
CA TYR A 173 5.86 9.44 5.35
C TYR A 173 4.84 8.63 6.18
N ALA A 174 5.20 8.29 7.42
CA ALA A 174 4.36 7.49 8.30
C ALA A 174 3.11 8.26 8.75
N THR A 175 3.27 9.55 9.05
CA THR A 175 2.16 10.41 9.48
C THR A 175 1.08 10.57 8.39
N ALA A 176 1.46 10.68 7.11
CA ALA A 176 0.50 10.70 6.02
C ALA A 176 -0.34 9.41 5.96
N ALA A 177 0.30 8.25 6.13
CA ALA A 177 -0.40 6.97 6.17
C ALA A 177 -1.36 6.87 7.38
N ILE A 178 -0.93 7.34 8.56
CA ILE A 178 -1.78 7.39 9.76
C ILE A 178 -3.00 8.28 9.53
N ILE A 179 -2.80 9.50 9.03
CA ILE A 179 -3.89 10.45 8.74
C ILE A 179 -4.86 9.86 7.73
N GLY A 180 -4.35 9.28 6.64
CA GLY A 180 -5.19 8.63 5.63
C GLY A 180 -5.94 7.41 6.16
N GLY A 181 -5.34 6.67 7.11
CA GLY A 181 -6.02 5.60 7.81
C GLY A 181 -7.21 6.09 8.64
N PHE A 182 -7.05 7.19 9.38
CA PHE A 182 -8.16 7.81 10.09
C PHE A 182 -9.23 8.36 9.14
N ILE A 183 -8.83 8.93 7.99
CA ILE A 183 -9.78 9.36 6.95
C ILE A 183 -10.60 8.17 6.45
N LEU A 184 -9.97 7.02 6.18
CA LEU A 184 -10.67 5.81 5.74
C LEU A 184 -11.69 5.35 6.80
N LEU A 185 -11.29 5.26 8.06
CA LEU A 185 -12.19 4.88 9.15
C LEU A 185 -13.36 5.86 9.30
N GLY A 186 -13.10 7.17 9.18
CA GLY A 186 -14.16 8.19 9.20
C GLY A 186 -15.13 8.07 8.02
N LEU A 187 -14.64 7.74 6.82
CA LEU A 187 -15.49 7.51 5.65
C LEU A 187 -16.36 6.26 5.80
N ASP A 188 -15.84 5.21 6.45
CA ASP A 188 -16.61 4.01 6.76
C ASP A 188 -17.77 4.34 7.74
N GLU A 189 -17.53 5.14 8.77
CA GLU A 189 -18.57 5.60 9.71
C GLU A 189 -19.64 6.48 9.05
N LEU A 190 -19.27 7.22 8.00
CA LEU A 190 -20.19 8.01 7.18
C LEU A 190 -20.99 7.15 6.17
N GLY A 191 -20.75 5.83 6.13
CA GLY A 191 -21.44 4.92 5.23
C GLY A 191 -21.04 5.05 3.76
N VAL A 192 -19.86 5.61 3.47
CA VAL A 192 -19.35 5.74 2.10
C VAL A 192 -19.03 4.35 1.55
N ALA A 193 -19.41 4.08 0.30
CA ALA A 193 -19.13 2.80 -0.35
C ALA A 193 -17.62 2.49 -0.37
N SER A 194 -17.24 1.26 0.00
CA SER A 194 -15.84 0.85 0.17
C SER A 194 -14.90 1.24 -0.99
N PRO A 195 -15.23 1.05 -2.28
CA PRO A 195 -14.30 1.45 -3.36
C PRO A 195 -14.09 2.97 -3.42
N ALA A 196 -15.12 3.77 -3.13
CA ALA A 196 -14.98 5.22 -3.05
C ALA A 196 -14.16 5.63 -1.83
N ALA A 197 -14.38 4.99 -0.68
CA ALA A 197 -13.63 5.25 0.54
C ALA A 197 -12.12 4.97 0.37
N ILE A 198 -11.76 3.83 -0.23
CA ILE A 198 -10.37 3.48 -0.55
C ILE A 198 -9.75 4.50 -1.51
N ALA A 199 -10.48 4.88 -2.57
CA ALA A 199 -9.98 5.86 -3.55
C ALA A 199 -9.73 7.22 -2.90
N ILE A 200 -10.67 7.74 -2.12
CA ILE A 200 -10.56 9.05 -1.45
C ILE A 200 -9.41 9.03 -0.43
N ALA A 201 -9.34 8.00 0.42
CA ALA A 201 -8.27 7.88 1.41
C ALA A 201 -6.90 7.76 0.73
N THR A 202 -6.76 6.93 -0.31
CA THR A 202 -5.54 6.80 -1.10
C THR A 202 -5.12 8.14 -1.72
N LEU A 203 -6.05 8.87 -2.32
CA LEU A 203 -5.80 10.19 -2.91
C LEU A 203 -5.38 11.21 -1.86
N SER A 204 -5.95 11.16 -0.65
CA SER A 204 -5.56 12.03 0.46
C SER A 204 -4.12 11.78 0.88
N ILE A 205 -3.72 10.52 1.06
CA ILE A 205 -2.35 10.12 1.40
C ILE A 205 -1.38 10.56 0.30
N ALA A 206 -1.72 10.25 -0.96
CA ALA A 206 -0.89 10.62 -2.10
C ALA A 206 -0.73 12.14 -2.20
N THR A 207 -1.79 12.91 -1.98
CA THR A 207 -1.75 14.38 -2.00
C THR A 207 -0.86 14.94 -0.91
N ILE A 208 -1.01 14.48 0.35
CA ILE A 208 -0.16 14.89 1.46
C ILE A 208 1.31 14.62 1.14
N ARG A 209 1.63 13.43 0.64
CA ARG A 209 2.99 13.03 0.26
C ARG A 209 3.55 13.89 -0.88
N ILE A 210 2.77 14.11 -1.94
CA ILE A 210 3.20 14.90 -3.10
C ILE A 210 3.44 16.37 -2.71
N LEU A 211 2.57 16.95 -1.88
CA LEU A 211 2.76 18.29 -1.34
C LEU A 211 4.03 18.36 -0.49
N ALA A 212 4.25 17.41 0.42
CA ALA A 212 5.46 17.34 1.24
C ALA A 212 6.75 17.26 0.40
N ILE A 213 6.73 16.47 -0.68
CA ILE A 213 7.85 16.37 -1.63
C ILE A 213 8.09 17.72 -2.32
N ARG A 214 7.04 18.43 -2.75
CA ARG A 214 7.16 19.76 -3.38
C ARG A 214 7.73 20.80 -2.40
N TYR A 215 7.22 20.85 -1.17
CA TYR A 215 7.68 21.82 -0.16
C TYR A 215 9.11 21.55 0.32
N SER A 216 9.52 20.29 0.50
CA SER A 216 10.90 19.97 0.85
C SER A 216 11.90 20.37 -0.24
N LEU A 217 11.50 20.30 -1.51
CA LEU A 217 12.38 20.72 -2.62
C LEU A 217 12.56 22.24 -2.68
N ASN A 218 11.59 23.01 -2.19
CA ASN A 218 11.69 24.47 -2.13
C ASN A 218 12.60 24.95 -0.99
N HIS A 219 12.66 24.25 0.14
CA HIS A 219 13.54 24.61 1.27
C HIS A 219 15.02 24.23 1.07
N SER A 220 15.35 23.35 0.12
CA SER A 220 16.73 22.96 -0.18
C SER A 220 17.47 23.94 -1.11
N LYS A 221 16.84 25.06 -1.49
CA LYS A 221 17.42 26.09 -2.37
C LYS A 221 17.70 27.42 -1.66
N SER A 222 17.57 27.48 -0.33
CA SER A 222 17.93 28.64 0.49
C SER A 222 19.29 28.44 1.15
#